data_AF-A0A1C3NGT8-F1
#
_entry.id   AF-A0A1C3NGT8-F1
#
_cell.length_a   1.000
_cell.length_b   1.000
_cell.length_c   1.000
_cell.angle_alpha   90.00
_cell.angle_beta   90.00
_cell.angle_gamma   90.00
#
_symmetry.space_group_name_H-M   'P 1'
#
loop_
_entity.id
_entity.type
_entity.pdbx_description
1 polymer ?
#
loop_
_entity_poly.entity_id
_entity_poly.type
_entity_poly.pdbx_seq_one_letter_code
_entity_poly.pdbx_strand_id
1 'polypeptide(L)'
;MCCNWSLVGRVAAKETSADAFYSPKALLDVARAKRLGSVPVNFLSDLDITGGNAGSPVMDAQGKLVGLAFDGNWESVSSNWIFDPAMTRMIAVDSRYLRWIMTGVAPTPQLLKELGVR
;
A
#
# COMPACT_ATOMS: atom_id res chain seq x y z
N MET A 1 7.89 -18.57 -3.31
CA MET A 1 7.43 -17.34 -2.64
C MET A 1 6.85 -16.43 -3.71
N CYS A 2 5.52 -16.29 -3.79
CA CYS A 2 4.83 -15.66 -4.94
C CYS A 2 4.04 -14.38 -4.59
N CYS A 3 4.07 -13.93 -3.33
CA CYS A 3 3.11 -12.94 -2.83
C CYS A 3 3.79 -11.80 -2.06
N ASN A 4 4.61 -10.98 -2.73
CA ASN A 4 5.10 -9.72 -2.13
C ASN A 4 4.09 -8.58 -2.21
N TRP A 5 2.97 -8.74 -2.92
CA TRP A 5 1.94 -7.70 -3.09
C TRP A 5 0.55 -8.17 -2.63
N SER A 6 -0.17 -7.28 -1.95
CA SER A 6 -1.62 -7.39 -1.77
C SER A 6 -2.36 -6.70 -2.92
N LEU A 7 -3.60 -7.11 -3.21
CA LEU A 7 -4.35 -6.65 -4.38
C LEU A 7 -5.72 -6.11 -3.95
N VAL A 8 -6.28 -5.17 -4.73
CA VAL A 8 -7.58 -4.54 -4.45
C VAL A 8 -8.71 -5.57 -4.36
N GLY A 9 -8.65 -6.66 -5.12
CA GLY A 9 -9.62 -7.76 -4.98
C GLY A 9 -9.67 -8.36 -3.58
N ARG A 10 -8.54 -8.37 -2.84
CA ARG A 10 -8.51 -8.83 -1.43
C ARG A 10 -9.09 -7.80 -0.47
N VAL A 11 -9.11 -6.51 -0.82
CA VAL A 11 -9.81 -5.47 -0.04
C VAL A 11 -11.31 -5.70 -0.15
N ALA A 12 -11.83 -5.86 -1.37
CA ALA A 12 -13.25 -6.14 -1.60
C ALA A 12 -13.71 -7.46 -0.95
N ALA A 13 -12.84 -8.47 -0.90
CA ALA A 13 -13.13 -9.74 -0.24
C ALA A 13 -13.21 -9.65 1.31
N LYS A 14 -12.62 -8.61 1.92
CA LYS A 14 -12.65 -8.39 3.37
C LYS A 14 -13.78 -7.48 3.83
N GLU A 15 -14.56 -6.92 2.91
CA GLU A 15 -15.66 -6.02 3.23
C GLU A 15 -16.75 -6.73 4.04
N THR A 16 -17.07 -6.20 5.22
CA THR A 16 -18.14 -6.75 6.09
C THR A 16 -19.10 -5.68 6.62
N SER A 17 -18.94 -4.41 6.21
CA SER A 17 -19.71 -3.26 6.70
C SER A 17 -19.61 -3.01 8.21
N ALA A 18 -18.75 -3.77 8.91
CA ALA A 18 -18.36 -3.54 10.30
C ALA A 18 -17.23 -2.49 10.36
N ASP A 19 -17.10 -1.79 11.49
CA ASP A 19 -16.20 -0.63 11.65
C ASP A 19 -14.76 -0.87 11.15
N ALA A 20 -14.15 -2.01 11.52
CA ALA A 20 -12.77 -2.34 11.11
C ALA A 20 -12.62 -2.79 9.64
N PHE A 21 -13.73 -3.11 8.97
CA PHE A 21 -13.76 -3.74 7.64
C PHE A 21 -14.85 -3.10 6.75
N TYR A 22 -15.13 -1.82 6.97
CA TYR A 22 -16.02 -1.01 6.16
C TYR A 22 -15.23 -0.35 5.03
N SER A 23 -15.75 -0.45 3.81
CA SER A 23 -15.17 0.16 2.61
C SER A 23 -16.15 1.17 2.01
N PRO A 24 -15.67 2.37 1.65
CA PRO A 24 -16.50 3.36 0.98
C PRO A 24 -17.13 2.81 -0.31
N LYS A 25 -18.40 3.15 -0.55
CA LYS A 25 -19.13 2.74 -1.76
C LYS A 25 -18.41 3.11 -3.05
N ALA A 26 -17.83 4.31 -3.13
CA ALA A 26 -17.03 4.74 -4.29
C ALA A 26 -15.84 3.82 -4.57
N LEU A 27 -15.17 3.32 -3.52
CA LEU A 27 -14.07 2.37 -3.66
C LEU A 27 -14.56 1.05 -4.24
N LEU A 28 -15.67 0.52 -3.70
CA LEU A 28 -16.25 -0.74 -4.17
C LEU A 28 -16.78 -0.63 -5.60
N ASP A 29 -17.42 0.49 -5.96
CA ASP A 29 -17.97 0.72 -7.29
C ASP A 29 -16.85 0.78 -8.35
N VAL A 30 -15.76 1.51 -8.07
CA VAL A 30 -14.58 1.57 -8.95
C VAL A 30 -13.85 0.22 -9.00
N ALA A 31 -13.75 -0.48 -7.86
CA ALA A 31 -13.17 -1.82 -7.77
C ALA A 31 -13.93 -2.86 -8.61
N ARG A 32 -15.25 -2.72 -8.74
CA ARG A 32 -16.11 -3.60 -9.55
C ARG A 32 -16.12 -3.22 -11.04
N ALA A 33 -16.05 -1.93 -11.36
CA ALA A 33 -16.20 -1.41 -12.73
C ALA A 33 -14.98 -1.69 -13.63
N LYS A 34 -13.78 -1.65 -13.08
CA LYS A 34 -12.59 -2.13 -13.80
C LYS A 34 -12.41 -3.62 -13.45
N ARG A 35 -12.02 -4.46 -14.41
CA ARG A 35 -11.62 -5.89 -14.22
C ARG A 35 -10.38 -6.03 -13.31
N LEU A 36 -10.48 -5.57 -12.06
CA LEU A 36 -9.41 -5.29 -11.10
C LEU A 36 -9.05 -6.51 -10.24
N GLY A 37 -8.64 -7.58 -10.91
CA GLY A 37 -7.90 -8.64 -10.22
C GLY A 37 -6.48 -8.22 -9.82
N SER A 38 -5.98 -7.03 -10.17
CA SER A 38 -4.54 -6.79 -10.29
C SER A 38 -3.98 -5.45 -9.79
N VAL A 39 -4.77 -4.50 -9.26
CA VAL A 39 -4.15 -3.28 -8.70
C VAL A 39 -3.45 -3.65 -7.39
N PRO A 40 -2.14 -3.46 -7.28
CA PRO A 40 -1.40 -3.69 -6.05
C PRO A 40 -1.77 -2.61 -5.04
N VAL A 41 -1.96 -3.03 -3.79
CA VAL A 41 -2.34 -2.16 -2.66
C VAL A 41 -1.12 -1.92 -1.79
N ASN A 42 -0.57 -2.97 -1.20
CA ASN A 42 0.63 -2.91 -0.37
C ASN A 42 1.68 -3.90 -0.86
N PHE A 43 2.93 -3.67 -0.46
CA PHE A 43 4.02 -4.61 -0.66
C PHE A 43 4.92 -4.75 0.55
N LEU A 44 5.67 -5.84 0.58
CA LEU A 44 6.70 -6.11 1.59
C LEU A 44 8.10 -5.84 1.05
N SER A 45 8.98 -5.35 1.92
CA SER A 45 10.42 -5.27 1.69
C SER A 45 11.20 -5.70 2.93
N ASP A 46 12.49 -5.94 2.75
CA ASP A 46 13.47 -6.28 3.79
C ASP A 46 14.11 -5.05 4.44
N LEU A 47 13.56 -3.86 4.22
CA LEU A 47 14.01 -2.63 4.86
C LEU A 47 13.76 -2.67 6.38
N ASP A 48 14.74 -2.20 7.13
CA ASP A 48 14.64 -2.05 8.57
C ASP A 48 13.92 -0.76 8.92
N ILE A 49 12.77 -0.88 9.61
CA ILE A 49 11.99 0.25 10.08
C ILE A 49 11.59 0.06 11.54
N THR A 50 11.42 1.19 12.24
CA THR A 50 10.89 1.24 13.60
C THR A 50 9.80 2.32 13.70
N GLY A 51 9.23 2.49 14.89
CA GLY A 51 8.28 3.57 15.16
C GLY A 51 8.90 4.93 14.84
N GLY A 52 8.25 5.71 13.97
CA GLY A 52 8.74 6.99 13.47
C GLY A 52 8.95 7.02 11.96
N ASN A 53 9.07 5.86 11.30
CA ASN A 53 9.24 5.77 9.84
C ASN A 53 7.92 5.83 9.05
N ALA A 54 6.78 6.01 9.72
CA ALA A 54 5.49 6.15 9.06
C ALA A 54 5.49 7.38 8.12
N GLY A 55 5.20 7.15 6.85
CA GLY A 55 5.25 8.16 5.79
C GLY A 55 6.58 8.25 5.04
N SER A 56 7.57 7.42 5.37
CA SER A 56 8.87 7.44 4.67
C SER A 56 8.72 7.07 3.19
N PRO A 57 9.36 7.81 2.27
CA PRO A 57 9.34 7.47 0.86
C PRO A 57 10.16 6.21 0.58
N VAL A 58 9.54 5.23 -0.06
CA VAL A 58 10.23 4.05 -0.59
C VAL A 58 10.61 4.35 -2.04
N MET A 59 11.90 4.23 -2.36
CA MET A 59 12.45 4.58 -3.67
C MET A 59 12.95 3.35 -4.43
N ASP A 60 12.86 3.38 -5.76
CA ASP A 60 13.56 2.41 -6.63
C ASP A 60 15.06 2.75 -6.76
N ALA A 61 15.80 1.90 -7.49
CA ALA A 61 17.23 2.07 -7.73
C ALA A 61 17.60 3.36 -8.51
N GLN A 62 16.60 4.04 -9.08
CA GLN A 62 16.73 5.29 -9.82
C GLN A 62 16.22 6.49 -9.01
N GLY A 63 15.89 6.30 -7.74
CA GLY A 63 15.41 7.35 -6.85
C GLY A 63 13.96 7.76 -7.09
N LYS A 64 13.15 6.95 -7.78
CA LYS A 64 11.72 7.24 -8.01
C LYS A 64 10.86 6.67 -6.89
N LEU A 65 9.82 7.40 -6.51
CA LEU A 65 8.88 6.98 -5.47
C LEU A 65 8.05 5.76 -5.92
N VAL A 66 8.23 4.62 -5.25
CA VAL A 66 7.48 3.37 -5.49
C VAL A 66 6.46 3.06 -4.39
N GLY A 67 6.60 3.66 -3.22
CA GLY A 67 5.62 3.48 -2.14
C GLY A 67 5.86 4.38 -0.95
N LEU A 68 4.98 4.28 0.04
CA LEU A 68 5.12 4.94 1.34
C LEU A 68 5.09 3.89 2.44
N ALA A 69 6.13 3.88 3.28
CA ALA A 69 6.19 2.98 4.43
C ALA A 69 5.15 3.40 5.47
N PHE A 70 4.44 2.43 6.05
CA PHE A 70 3.46 2.74 7.09
C PHE A 70 3.48 1.78 8.29
N ASP A 71 3.98 0.54 8.13
CA ASP A 71 4.02 -0.42 9.23
C ASP A 71 5.05 -1.52 8.99
N GLY A 72 5.37 -2.32 10.02
CA GLY A 72 6.11 -3.57 9.92
C GLY A 72 5.19 -4.79 10.02
N ASN A 73 5.64 -5.97 9.60
CA ASN A 73 4.92 -7.20 9.91
C ASN A 73 4.99 -7.51 11.42
N TRP A 74 4.10 -8.40 11.87
CA TRP A 74 3.98 -8.77 13.28
C TRP A 74 5.31 -9.24 13.89
N GLU A 75 6.12 -9.97 13.13
CA GLU A 75 7.42 -10.46 13.56
C GLU A 75 8.45 -9.34 13.77
N SER A 76 8.26 -8.18 13.11
CA SER A 76 9.09 -6.98 13.29
C SER A 76 8.87 -6.28 14.63
N VAL A 77 7.86 -6.64 15.45
CA VAL A 77 7.67 -6.01 16.77
C VAL A 77 8.92 -6.19 17.66
N SER A 78 9.64 -7.30 17.48
CA SER A 78 10.88 -7.60 18.19
C SER A 78 12.13 -6.90 17.62
N SER A 79 12.04 -6.32 16.41
CA SER A 79 13.20 -5.72 15.72
C SER A 79 13.78 -4.50 16.43
N ASN A 80 12.97 -3.84 17.28
CA ASN A 80 13.45 -2.76 18.15
C ASN A 80 14.58 -3.19 19.10
N TRP A 81 14.72 -4.49 19.36
CA TRP A 81 15.79 -5.04 20.20
C TRP A 81 16.82 -5.83 19.38
N ILE A 82 16.36 -6.75 18.51
CA ILE A 82 17.22 -7.54 17.61
C ILE A 82 16.54 -7.66 16.25
N PHE A 83 17.21 -7.19 15.20
CA PHE A 83 16.76 -7.33 13.82
C PHE A 83 17.00 -8.76 13.31
N ASP A 84 15.95 -9.44 12.86
CA ASP A 84 16.02 -10.75 12.22
C ASP A 84 15.77 -10.60 10.70
N PRO A 85 16.81 -10.66 9.85
CA PRO A 85 16.64 -10.49 8.40
C PRO A 85 15.74 -11.57 7.78
N ALA A 86 15.61 -12.74 8.40
CA ALA A 86 14.76 -13.80 7.87
C ALA A 86 13.27 -13.46 8.01
N MET A 87 12.88 -12.74 9.07
CA MET A 87 11.49 -12.57 9.48
C MET A 87 10.99 -11.12 9.43
N THR A 88 11.85 -10.14 9.68
CA THR A 88 11.49 -8.71 9.72
C THR A 88 11.17 -8.20 8.31
N ARG A 89 9.98 -7.63 8.11
CA ARG A 89 9.53 -7.05 6.84
C ARG A 89 8.84 -5.72 7.06
N MET A 90 9.24 -4.72 6.30
CA MET A 90 8.53 -3.44 6.18
C MET A 90 7.33 -3.60 5.23
N ILE A 91 6.20 -3.01 5.61
CA ILE A 91 4.98 -2.87 4.82
C ILE A 91 4.88 -1.43 4.29
N ALA A 92 4.73 -1.30 2.97
CA ALA A 92 4.45 -0.03 2.31
C ALA A 92 3.18 -0.10 1.46
N VAL A 93 2.51 1.05 1.31
CA VAL A 93 1.47 1.24 0.29
C VAL A 93 2.14 1.48 -1.06
N ASP A 94 1.63 0.86 -2.11
CA ASP A 94 2.13 0.95 -3.47
C ASP A 94 1.72 2.30 -4.11
N SER A 95 2.66 2.99 -4.76
CA SER A 95 2.36 4.27 -5.41
C SER A 95 1.32 4.15 -6.53
N ARG A 96 1.18 2.97 -7.14
CA ARG A 96 0.11 2.68 -8.13
C ARG A 96 -1.26 2.65 -7.47
N TYR A 97 -1.37 2.20 -6.22
CA TYR A 97 -2.61 2.28 -5.46
C TYR A 97 -2.99 3.73 -5.15
N LEU A 98 -2.03 4.53 -4.69
CA LEU A 98 -2.23 5.96 -4.42
C LEU A 98 -2.76 6.68 -5.68
N ARG A 99 -2.11 6.45 -6.83
CA ARG A 99 -2.58 6.99 -8.11
C ARG A 99 -3.95 6.46 -8.50
N TRP A 100 -4.24 5.18 -8.27
CA TRP A 100 -5.54 4.59 -8.58
C TRP A 100 -6.67 5.24 -7.76
N ILE A 101 -6.43 5.50 -6.47
CA ILE A 101 -7.35 6.25 -5.61
C ILE A 101 -7.59 7.67 -6.17
N MET A 102 -6.52 8.40 -6.47
CA MET A 102 -6.58 9.79 -6.97
C MET A 102 -7.16 9.94 -8.38
N THR A 103 -7.26 8.85 -9.14
CA THR A 103 -7.82 8.87 -10.51
C THR A 103 -9.25 8.33 -10.57
N GLY A 104 -9.59 7.34 -9.74
CA GLY A 104 -10.86 6.63 -9.83
C GLY A 104 -11.78 6.84 -8.63
N VAL A 105 -11.25 6.72 -7.40
CA VAL A 105 -12.07 6.67 -6.17
C VAL A 105 -12.36 8.07 -5.64
N ALA A 106 -11.31 8.90 -5.53
CA ALA A 106 -11.38 10.29 -5.10
C ALA A 106 -10.61 11.14 -6.11
N PRO A 107 -11.24 11.54 -7.23
CA PRO A 107 -10.54 12.23 -8.32
C PRO A 107 -9.87 13.54 -7.89
N THR A 108 -8.55 13.64 -8.03
CA THR A 108 -7.74 14.82 -7.68
C THR A 108 -6.77 15.20 -8.81
N PRO A 109 -7.27 15.69 -9.95
CA PRO A 109 -6.46 15.97 -11.14
C PRO A 109 -5.39 17.05 -10.92
N GLN A 110 -5.60 17.98 -9.98
CA GLN A 110 -4.61 19.01 -9.64
C GLN A 110 -3.35 18.39 -9.00
N LEU A 111 -3.54 17.50 -8.02
CA LEU A 111 -2.43 16.83 -7.33
C LEU A 111 -1.66 15.90 -8.26
N LEU A 112 -2.36 15.17 -9.14
CA LEU A 112 -1.70 14.32 -10.14
C LEU A 112 -0.80 15.13 -11.08
N LYS A 113 -1.25 16.34 -11.45
CA LYS A 113 -0.46 17.28 -12.25
C LYS A 113 0.78 17.78 -11.49
N GLU A 114 0.64 18.14 -10.22
CA GLU A 114 1.75 18.57 -9.37
C GLU A 114 2.80 17.48 -9.17
N LEU A 115 2.37 16.23 -8.99
CA LEU A 115 3.25 15.08 -8.85
C LEU A 115 3.90 14.64 -10.18
N GLY A 116 3.55 15.28 -11.30
CA GLY A 116 4.09 14.96 -12.63
C GLY A 116 3.66 13.60 -13.17
N VAL A 117 2.60 13.00 -12.64
CA VAL A 117 2.15 11.65 -13.01
C VAL A 117 0.94 11.77 -13.93
N ARG A 118 1.15 11.61 -15.25
CA ARG A 118 0.09 11.63 -16.26
C ARG A 118 -0.64 10.30 -16.32
#